data_AF-A0A524PQN5-F1
#
_entry.id   AF-A0A524PQN5-F1
#
_cell.length_a   1.000
_cell.length_b   1.000
_cell.length_c   1.000
_cell.angle_alpha   90.00
_cell.angle_beta   90.00
_cell.angle_gamma   90.00
#
_symmetry.space_group_name_H-M   'P 1'
#
loop_
_entity.id
_entity.type
_entity.pdbx_description
1 polymer ?
#
loop_
_entity_poly.entity_id
_entity_poly.type
_entity_poly.pdbx_seq_one_letter_code
_entity_poly.pdbx_strand_id
1 'polypeptide(L)' 'MRPFIDADEIWDIINNTSSDRSRVREVIKKALEKKRLTLEETAVLVNTTSEDLIEEIKAGARELKKMI' A
#
# COMPACT_ATOMS: atom_id res chain seq x y z
N MET A 1 -12.18 -27.91 -3.39
CA MET A 1 -10.93 -27.16 -3.60
C MET A 1 -11.20 -25.74 -3.12
N ARG A 2 -10.33 -25.15 -2.27
CA ARG A 2 -10.47 -23.73 -1.93
C ARG A 2 -9.73 -22.91 -2.99
N PRO A 3 -10.31 -21.82 -3.51
CA PRO A 3 -9.60 -20.94 -4.41
C PRO A 3 -8.40 -20.32 -3.69
N PHE A 4 -7.29 -20.11 -4.41
CA PHE A 4 -6.11 -19.44 -3.88
C PHE A 4 -6.36 -17.95 -3.60
N ILE A 5 -7.27 -17.34 -4.37
CA ILE A 5 -7.71 -15.96 -4.19
C ILE A 5 -9.09 -15.99 -3.54
N ASP A 6 -9.17 -15.42 -2.35
CA ASP A 6 -10.43 -15.16 -1.68
C ASP A 6 -10.87 -13.73 -2.00
N ALA A 7 -11.94 -13.59 -2.78
CA ALA A 7 -12.44 -12.30 -3.20
C ALA A 7 -13.08 -11.51 -2.05
N ASP A 8 -13.71 -12.21 -1.11
CA ASP A 8 -14.37 -11.59 0.04
C ASP A 8 -13.31 -11.02 0.98
N GLU A 9 -12.23 -11.76 1.23
CA GLU A 9 -11.07 -11.27 2.00
C GLU A 9 -10.48 -9.98 1.40
N ILE A 10 -10.32 -9.92 0.07
CA ILE A 10 -9.77 -8.73 -0.60
C ILE A 10 -10.69 -7.53 -0.43
N TRP A 11 -12.00 -7.71 -0.63
CA TRP A 11 -12.97 -6.62 -0.46
C TRP A 11 -13.08 -6.17 0.98
N ASP A 12 -13.02 -7.09 1.94
CA ASP A 12 -13.01 -6.76 3.36
C ASP A 12 -11.76 -5.94 3.72
N ILE A 13 -10.59 -6.31 3.23
CA ILE A 13 -9.35 -5.55 3.44
C ILE A 13 -9.47 -4.15 2.82
N ILE A 14 -9.94 -4.05 1.57
CA ILE A 14 -10.09 -2.75 0.89
C ILE A 14 -11.10 -1.86 1.62
N ASN A 15 -12.25 -2.39 2.04
CA ASN A 15 -13.30 -1.57 2.64
C ASN A 15 -13.02 -1.17 4.10
N ASN A 16 -12.23 -1.96 4.84
CA ASN A 16 -11.96 -1.72 6.26
C ASN A 16 -10.59 -1.07 6.54
N THR A 17 -9.74 -0.90 5.52
CA THR A 17 -8.41 -0.30 5.71
C THR A 17 -8.44 1.21 5.52
N SER A 18 -8.19 1.97 6.59
CA SER A 18 -8.01 3.43 6.51
C SER A 18 -6.63 3.80 5.95
N SER A 19 -6.58 4.84 5.12
CA SER A 19 -5.37 5.38 4.52
C SER A 19 -4.88 6.67 5.22
N ASP A 20 -4.67 6.59 6.53
CA ASP A 20 -4.22 7.75 7.30
C ASP A 20 -2.80 8.20 6.89
N ARG A 21 -2.55 9.51 6.89
CA ARG A 21 -1.26 10.10 6.46
C ARG A 21 -0.04 9.46 7.15
N SER A 22 -0.13 9.16 8.45
CA SER A 22 0.96 8.49 9.18
C SER A 22 1.21 7.08 8.66
N ARG A 23 0.14 6.31 8.44
CA ARG A 23 0.21 4.92 7.98
C ARG A 23 0.73 4.83 6.56
N VAL A 24 0.27 5.71 5.66
CA VAL A 24 0.77 5.80 4.28
C VAL A 24 2.29 6.01 4.25
N ARG A 25 2.81 6.95 5.04
CA ARG A 25 4.25 7.23 5.13
C ARG A 25 5.06 6.07 5.70
N GLU A 26 4.53 5.39 6.70
CA GLU A 26 5.14 4.19 7.28
C GLU A 26 5.27 3.08 6.22
N VAL A 27 4.22 2.84 5.44
CA VAL A 27 4.21 1.85 4.37
C VAL A 27 5.20 2.21 3.26
N ILE A 28 5.27 3.48 2.84
CA ILE A 28 6.27 3.96 1.87
C ILE A 28 7.68 3.68 2.38
N LYS A 29 7.97 4.02 3.64
CA LYS A 29 9.28 3.76 4.25
C LYS A 29 9.63 2.27 4.24
N LYS A 30 8.69 1.40 4.61
CA LYS A 30 8.86 -0.06 4.59
C LYS A 30 9.20 -0.55 3.17
N ALA A 31 8.49 -0.05 2.16
CA ALA A 31 8.75 -0.40 0.76
C ALA A 31 10.14 0.05 0.29
N LEU A 32 10.58 1.26 0.67
CA LEU A 32 11.92 1.78 0.37
C LEU A 32 13.04 0.95 1.03
N GLU A 33 12.78 0.38 2.20
CA GLU A 33 13.67 -0.58 2.87
C GLU A 33 13.68 -1.97 2.20
N LYS A 34 13.04 -2.12 1.03
CA LYS A 34 12.88 -3.39 0.29
C LYS A 34 12.21 -4.50 1.10
N LYS A 35 11.39 -4.14 2.09
CA LYS A 35 10.58 -5.08 2.86
C LYS A 35 9.25 -5.32 2.16
N ARG A 36 8.85 -6.58 2.05
CA ARG A 36 7.58 -6.98 1.44
C ARG A 36 6.39 -6.32 2.16
N LEU A 37 5.46 -5.78 1.38
CA LEU A 37 4.18 -5.29 1.88
C LEU A 37 3.17 -6.44 2.00
N THR A 38 2.32 -6.34 3.02
CA THR A 38 1.14 -7.19 3.22
C THR A 38 -0.05 -6.71 2.37
N LEU A 39 -1.12 -7.51 2.31
CA LEU A 39 -2.35 -7.11 1.60
C LEU A 39 -2.96 -5.84 2.21
N GLU A 40 -3.01 -5.76 3.54
CA GLU A 40 -3.51 -4.58 4.27
C GLU A 40 -2.65 -3.34 3.99
N GLU A 41 -1.32 -3.45 4.07
CA GLU A 41 -0.42 -2.33 3.74
C GLU A 41 -0.54 -1.89 2.29
N THR A 42 -0.83 -2.82 1.37
CA THR A 42 -1.10 -2.47 -0.02
C THR A 42 -2.44 -1.75 -0.16
N ALA A 43 -3.47 -2.18 0.57
CA ALA A 43 -4.77 -1.51 0.61
C ALA A 43 -4.67 -0.08 1.17
N VAL A 44 -3.80 0.18 2.16
CA VAL A 44 -3.49 1.55 2.62
C VAL A 44 -3.09 2.46 1.45
N LEU A 45 -2.19 1.99 0.57
CA LEU A 45 -1.72 2.77 -0.57
C LEU A 45 -2.82 2.95 -1.63
N VAL A 46 -3.59 1.89 -1.91
CA VAL A 46 -4.68 1.90 -2.90
C VAL A 46 -5.83 2.81 -2.48
N ASN A 47 -6.17 2.85 -1.19
CA ASN A 47 -7.27 3.64 -0.65
C ASN A 47 -6.94 5.12 -0.47
N THR A 48 -5.68 5.52 -0.67
CA THR A 48 -5.25 6.90 -0.49
C THR A 48 -5.87 7.80 -1.57
N THR A 49 -6.67 8.79 -1.16
CA THR A 49 -7.36 9.74 -2.05
C THR A 49 -6.77 11.15 -2.05
N SER A 50 -5.95 11.49 -1.06
CA SER A 50 -5.30 12.81 -0.97
C SER A 50 -4.19 12.96 -2.02
N GLU A 51 -4.28 14.00 -2.84
CA GLU A 51 -3.32 14.26 -3.93
C GLU A 51 -1.87 14.35 -3.44
N ASP A 52 -1.61 15.06 -2.33
CA ASP A 52 -0.27 15.17 -1.75
C ASP A 52 0.33 13.79 -1.43
N LEU A 53 -0.47 12.92 -0.82
CA LEU A 53 -0.04 11.58 -0.43
C LEU A 53 0.16 10.68 -1.64
N ILE A 54 -0.68 10.81 -2.66
CA ILE A 54 -0.51 10.08 -3.92
C ILE A 54 0.83 10.46 -4.58
N GLU A 55 1.21 11.74 -4.57
CA GLU A 55 2.51 12.16 -5.08
C GLU A 55 3.67 11.66 -4.20
N GLU A 56 3.53 11.63 -2.87
CA GLU A 56 4.51 10.98 -1.97
C GLU A 56 4.69 9.48 -2.32
N ILE A 57 3.60 8.75 -2.56
CA ILE A 57 3.62 7.32 -2.96
C ILE A 57 4.37 7.15 -4.29
N LYS A 58 4.01 7.95 -5.31
CA LYS A 58 4.67 7.89 -6.62
C LYS A 58 6.15 8.25 -6.52
N ALA A 59 6.51 9.25 -5.72
CA ALA A 59 7.89 9.62 -5.47
C ALA A 59 8.69 8.47 -4.82
N GLY A 60 8.11 7.81 -3.81
CA GLY A 60 8.69 6.62 -3.19
C GLY A 60 8.92 5.48 -4.19
N ALA A 61 7.95 5.21 -5.08
CA ALA A 61 8.09 4.19 -6.12
C ALA A 61 9.19 4.53 -7.13
N ARG A 62 9.33 5.80 -7.55
CA ARG A 62 10.42 6.26 -8.42
C ARG A 62 11.78 6.08 -7.75
N GLU A 63 11.89 6.38 -6.46
CA GLU A 63 13.14 6.23 -5.72
C GLU A 63 13.51 4.75 -5.56
N LEU A 64 12.55 3.89 -5.23
CA LEU A 64 12.76 2.44 -5.17
C LEU A 64 13.32 1.90 -6.50
N LYS A 65 12.77 2.35 -7.63
CA LYS A 65 13.24 1.96 -8.96
C LYS A 65 14.70 2.34 -9.23
N LYS A 66 15.20 3.45 -8.68
CA LYS A 66 16.61 3.87 -8.86
C LYS A 66 17.60 3.02 -8.04
N MET A 67 17.11 2.35 -6.99
CA MET A 67 17.93 1.52 -6.09
C MET A 67 18.01 0.04 -6.54
N ILE A 68 17.47 -0.29 -7.71
CA ILE A 68 17.46 -1.62 -8.34
C ILE A 68 18.33 -1.55 -9.58
#